data_AF-A0A2S5NNF3-F1
#
_entry.id   AF-A0A2S5NNF3-F1
#
_cell.length_a   1.000
_cell.length_b   1.000
_cell.length_c   1.000
_cell.angle_alpha   90.00
_cell.angle_beta   90.00
_cell.angle_gamma   90.00
#
_symmetry.space_group_name_H-M   'P 1'
#
loop_
_entity.id
_entity.type
_entity.pdbx_description
1 polymer ?
#
loop_
_entity_poly.entity_id
_entity_poly.type
_entity_poly.pdbx_seq_one_letter_code
_entity_poly.pdbx_strand_id
1 'polypeptide(L)' 'GNVIVTGRDSKTNSLFDSTIATFEDDAGAYDQKDAGGFIKLNALRMRIAANLKKKQG' A
#
# COMPACT_ATOMS: atom_id res chain seq x y z
N GLY A 1 -26.75 -16.57 14.22
CA GLY A 1 -26.36 -15.25 14.76
C GLY A 1 -24.96 -14.95 14.28
N ASN A 2 -24.72 -13.77 13.72
CA ASN A 2 -23.37 -13.33 13.37
C ASN A 2 -22.94 -12.14 14.23
N VAL A 3 -21.66 -11.80 14.16
CA VAL A 3 -21.10 -10.59 14.76
C VAL A 3 -20.44 -9.78 13.65
N ILE A 4 -20.73 -8.47 13.61
CA ILE A 4 -20.14 -7.52 12.67
C ILE A 4 -19.43 -6.45 13.48
N VAL A 5 -18.15 -6.21 13.16
CA VAL A 5 -17.38 -5.12 13.76
C VAL A 5 -17.77 -3.81 13.06
N THR A 6 -18.24 -2.84 13.84
CA THR A 6 -18.67 -1.53 13.34
C THR A 6 -17.64 -0.42 13.55
N GLY A 7 -16.59 -0.67 14.35
CA GLY A 7 -15.53 0.30 14.62
C GLY A 7 -14.40 -0.26 15.48
N ARG A 8 -13.28 0.48 15.51
CA ARG A 8 -12.08 0.19 16.30
C ARG A 8 -11.48 1.50 16.79
N ASP A 9 -10.94 1.48 18.01
CA ASP A 9 -10.18 2.58 18.59
C ASP A 9 -9.07 2.00 19.48
N SER A 10 -7.95 2.73 19.58
CA SER A 10 -6.84 2.42 20.47
C SER A 10 -6.26 3.72 21.02
N LYS A 11 -6.48 3.95 22.32
CA LYS A 11 -6.08 5.18 23.02
C LYS A 11 -4.57 5.41 23.04
N THR A 12 -3.79 4.33 23.01
CA THR A 12 -2.35 4.37 23.27
C THR A 12 -1.50 3.85 22.12
N ASN A 13 -2.06 3.03 21.23
CA ASN A 13 -1.28 2.26 20.26
C ASN A 13 -1.95 2.17 18.88
N SER A 14 -2.73 3.18 18.49
CA SER A 14 -3.20 3.25 17.11
C SER A 14 -2.02 3.50 16.17
N LEU A 15 -1.88 2.67 15.13
CA LEU A 15 -0.99 2.93 13.99
C LEU A 15 -1.74 3.55 12.81
N PHE A 16 -3.04 3.80 12.96
CA PHE A 16 -3.82 4.52 11.97
C PHE A 16 -3.57 6.02 12.13
N ASP A 17 -3.19 6.67 11.03
CA ASP A 17 -3.01 8.10 10.92
C ASP A 17 -3.95 8.65 9.83
N SER A 18 -4.94 9.44 10.23
CA SER A 18 -5.92 10.01 9.31
C SER A 18 -5.33 11.04 8.35
N THR A 19 -4.18 11.66 8.68
CA THR A 19 -3.52 12.63 7.80
C THR A 19 -2.83 11.96 6.62
N ILE A 20 -2.37 10.73 6.79
CA ILE A 20 -1.78 9.91 5.72
C ILE A 20 -2.85 9.18 4.92
N ALA A 21 -3.93 8.74 5.57
CA ALA A 21 -4.96 7.91 4.95
C ALA A 21 -6.08 8.71 4.25
N THR A 22 -6.05 10.04 4.31
CA THR A 22 -7.08 10.90 3.72
C THR A 22 -6.91 11.06 2.21
N PHE A 23 -8.01 11.40 1.53
CA PHE A 23 -8.02 11.83 0.13
C PHE A 23 -8.04 13.36 -0.04
N GLU A 24 -8.15 14.09 1.07
CA GLU A 24 -8.12 15.55 1.11
C GLU A 24 -6.69 16.09 0.91
N ASP A 25 -6.52 17.41 0.88
CA ASP A 25 -5.22 18.07 0.86
C ASP A 25 -4.44 17.72 2.14
N ASP A 26 -3.66 16.66 2.05
CA ASP A 26 -2.87 16.02 3.13
C ASP A 26 -1.67 16.87 3.56
N ALA A 27 -1.61 18.13 3.09
CA ALA A 27 -0.51 19.07 3.28
C ALA A 27 0.86 18.52 2.86
N GLY A 28 0.89 17.53 1.96
CA GLY A 28 2.11 16.86 1.50
C GLY A 28 2.57 15.70 2.40
N ALA A 29 1.71 15.17 3.27
CA ALA A 29 2.01 13.98 4.07
C ALA A 29 2.25 12.72 3.20
N TYR A 30 1.68 12.68 1.98
CA TYR A 30 1.87 11.60 1.03
C TYR A 30 2.10 12.11 -0.41
N ASP A 31 3.33 11.95 -0.95
CA ASP A 31 3.59 12.20 -2.38
C ASP A 31 3.22 10.98 -3.23
N GLN A 32 2.09 11.09 -3.95
CA GLN A 32 1.61 10.07 -4.89
C GLN A 32 2.63 9.68 -5.96
N LYS A 33 3.60 10.55 -6.30
CA LYS A 33 4.63 10.25 -7.30
C LYS A 33 5.59 9.15 -6.84
N ASP A 34 5.82 9.04 -5.54
CA ASP A 34 6.73 8.04 -4.95
C ASP A 34 6.20 6.62 -5.13
N ALA A 35 4.87 6.44 -5.16
CA ALA A 35 4.23 5.15 -5.39
C ALA A 35 4.70 4.49 -6.70
N GLY A 36 4.93 5.27 -7.76
CA GLY A 36 5.37 4.75 -9.05
C GLY A 36 6.73 4.05 -8.98
N GLY A 37 7.67 4.59 -8.21
CA GLY A 37 8.98 3.98 -7.96
C GLY A 37 8.85 2.71 -7.13
N PHE A 38 8.10 2.79 -6.03
CA PHE A 38 7.88 1.67 -5.11
C PHE A 38 7.25 0.46 -5.80
N ILE A 39 6.20 0.66 -6.62
CA ILE A 39 5.53 -0.42 -7.36
C ILE A 39 6.50 -1.10 -8.32
N LYS A 40 7.27 -0.31 -9.10
CA LYS A 40 8.23 -0.84 -10.06
C LYS A 40 9.33 -1.65 -9.39
N LEU A 41 9.84 -1.18 -8.24
CA LEU A 41 10.88 -1.88 -7.49
C LEU A 41 10.37 -3.21 -6.93
N ASN A 42 9.21 -3.22 -6.27
CA ASN A 42 8.60 -4.44 -5.74
C ASN A 42 8.28 -5.46 -6.85
N ALA A 43 7.83 -4.98 -8.01
CA ALA A 43 7.52 -5.82 -9.17
C ALA A 43 8.77 -6.33 -9.92
N LEU A 44 9.97 -5.82 -9.62
CA LEU A 44 11.19 -6.12 -10.39
C LEU A 44 11.47 -7.62 -10.47
N ARG A 45 11.46 -8.32 -9.32
CA ARG A 45 11.73 -9.76 -9.26
C ARG A 45 10.72 -10.59 -10.07
N MET A 46 9.46 -10.16 -10.07
CA MET A 46 8.39 -10.85 -10.79
C MET A 46 8.57 -10.67 -12.31
N ARG A 47 8.94 -9.47 -12.76
CA ARG A 47 9.25 -9.18 -14.17
C ARG A 47 10.43 -10.01 -14.67
N ILE A 48 11.48 -10.13 -13.87
CA ILE A 48 12.65 -10.97 -14.21
C ILE A 48 12.23 -12.44 -14.35
N ALA A 49 11.49 -12.98 -13.37
CA ALA A 49 11.02 -14.36 -13.41
C ALA A 49 10.12 -14.64 -14.62
N ALA A 50 9.21 -13.72 -14.95
CA ALA A 50 8.36 -13.82 -16.14
C ALA A 50 9.17 -13.81 -17.44
N ASN A 51 10.19 -12.95 -17.54
CA ASN A 51 11.08 -12.91 -18.70
C ASN A 51 11.90 -14.19 -18.85
N LEU A 52 12.35 -14.80 -17.75
CA LEU A 52 13.06 -16.09 -17.80
C LEU A 52 12.14 -17.20 -18.31
N LYS A 53 10.90 -17.30 -17.81
CA LYS A 53 9.92 -18.28 -18.28
C LYS A 53 9.65 -18.15 -19.78
N LYS A 54 9.52 -16.92 -20.29
CA LYS A 54 9.33 -16.65 -21.73
C LYS A 54 10.52 -17.06 -22.60
N LYS A 55 11.73 -17.16 -22.04
CA LYS A 55 12.92 -17.63 -22.78
C LYS A 55 13.06 -19.15 -22.79
N GLN A 56 12.41 -19.83 -21.85
CA GLN A 56 12.50 -21.28 -21.66
C GLN A 56 11.37 -22.07 -22.35
N GLY A 57 10.28 -21.40 -22.72
CA GLY A 57 9.24 -21.93 -23.60
C GLY A 57 9.44 -21.41 -25.02
#